data_AF-A0A2V7F4I5-F1
#
_entry.id   AF-A0A2V7F4I5-F1
#
_cell.length_a   1.000
_cell.length_b   1.000
_cell.length_c   1.000
_cell.angle_alpha   90.00
_cell.angle_beta   90.00
_cell.angle_gamma   90.00
#
_symmetry.space_group_name_H-M   'P 1'
#
loop_
_entity.id
_entity.type
_entity.pdbx_description
1 polymer ?
#
loop_
_entity_poly.entity_id
_entity_poly.type
_entity_poly.pdbx_seq_one_letter_code
_entity_poly.pdbx_strand_id
1 'polypeptide(L)'
;MLHAMPELGPLLASGRDADIFAYGTGLVVRRSRLGHSMEREAKVMQYVAARGFPAPRVEDVRAGGTELIMERIDGATMLDVLFRRPWTLRRNAARLATLHKRLHEIAAPGWLESFLGGNACIVHLDLHPLNVILSPNGPVLLDWTNARAGAAGADVAVTWLVLAAAELGDTGVPAVAGRIVRAMFLRAFLRHFDLASVRASLPAVAAWKCDDRNMRPGPSASGWRRRCMSVATASPQLSSSRPRRSSAPKS
;
A
#
# COMPACT_ATOMS: atom_id res chain seq x y z
N MET A 1 36.68 -18.75 -2.76
CA MET A 1 35.99 -18.64 -4.05
C MET A 1 35.48 -17.22 -4.18
N LEU A 2 36.04 -16.43 -5.10
CA LEU A 2 35.52 -15.12 -5.46
C LEU A 2 34.14 -15.35 -6.11
N HIS A 3 33.04 -15.08 -5.40
CA HIS A 3 31.74 -15.00 -6.06
C HIS A 3 31.82 -13.79 -7.00
N ALA A 4 31.84 -14.05 -8.31
CA ALA A 4 31.72 -12.99 -9.30
C ALA A 4 30.47 -12.16 -8.96
N MET A 5 30.63 -10.85 -8.82
CA MET A 5 29.50 -9.97 -8.53
C MET A 5 28.49 -10.11 -9.68
N PRO A 6 27.20 -10.39 -9.40
CA PRO A 6 26.20 -10.50 -10.44
C PRO A 6 26.17 -9.24 -11.30
N GLU A 7 25.99 -9.40 -12.62
CA GLU A 7 25.93 -8.28 -13.55
C GLU A 7 24.60 -7.53 -13.45
N LEU A 8 24.67 -6.21 -13.64
CA LEU A 8 23.51 -5.34 -13.76
C LEU A 8 22.86 -5.56 -15.13
N GLY A 9 21.62 -6.02 -15.11
CA GLY A 9 20.82 -6.28 -16.30
C GLY A 9 19.96 -5.07 -16.73
N PRO A 10 18.98 -5.29 -17.62
CA PRO A 10 18.15 -4.23 -18.17
C PRO A 10 17.27 -3.55 -17.10
N LEU A 11 16.85 -2.33 -17.41
CA LEU A 11 15.82 -1.61 -16.67
C LEU A 11 14.49 -2.35 -16.78
N LEU A 12 13.91 -2.75 -15.65
CA LEU A 12 12.64 -3.46 -15.56
C LEU A 12 11.47 -2.51 -15.28
N ALA A 13 11.70 -1.51 -14.43
CA ALA A 13 10.71 -0.51 -14.08
C ALA A 13 11.40 0.80 -13.72
N SER A 14 10.74 1.92 -14.02
CA SER A 14 11.21 3.25 -13.63
C SER A 14 10.13 3.95 -12.81
N GLY A 15 10.51 4.42 -11.63
CA GLY A 15 9.69 5.21 -10.74
C GLY A 15 10.20 6.65 -10.66
N ARG A 16 9.57 7.44 -9.78
CA ARG A 16 9.98 8.83 -9.56
C ARG A 16 11.34 8.92 -8.87
N ASP A 17 11.50 8.15 -7.81
CA ASP A 17 12.63 8.29 -6.88
C ASP A 17 13.67 7.19 -7.08
N ALA A 18 13.32 6.12 -7.80
CA ALA A 18 14.20 5.00 -8.04
C ALA A 18 13.90 4.28 -9.35
N ASP A 19 14.92 3.64 -9.90
CA ASP A 19 14.85 2.71 -11.01
C ASP A 19 15.09 1.28 -10.53
N ILE A 20 14.42 0.32 -11.16
CA ILE A 20 14.54 -1.11 -10.88
C ILE A 20 15.24 -1.79 -12.06
N PHE A 21 16.39 -2.40 -11.80
CA PHE A 21 17.17 -3.15 -12.79
C PHE A 21 17.15 -4.63 -12.45
N ALA A 22 17.22 -5.50 -13.46
CA ALA A 22 17.54 -6.91 -13.23
C ALA A 22 18.95 -7.03 -12.64
N TYR A 23 19.16 -8.02 -11.76
CA TYR A 23 20.47 -8.25 -11.15
C TYR A 23 20.72 -9.75 -11.01
N GLY A 24 21.66 -10.29 -11.80
CA GLY A 24 21.89 -11.73 -11.85
C GLY A 24 20.62 -12.56 -12.05
N THR A 25 20.58 -13.74 -11.44
CA THR A 25 19.41 -14.64 -11.46
C THR A 25 18.56 -14.46 -10.22
N GLY A 26 17.30 -14.04 -10.39
CA GLY A 26 16.32 -14.00 -9.30
C GLY A 26 16.41 -12.77 -8.38
N LEU A 27 17.25 -11.78 -8.68
CA LEU A 27 17.33 -10.53 -7.93
C LEU A 27 17.03 -9.32 -8.82
N VAL A 28 16.74 -8.21 -8.15
CA VAL A 28 16.65 -6.86 -8.72
C VAL A 28 17.48 -5.89 -7.89
N VAL A 29 17.95 -4.83 -8.52
CA VAL A 29 18.52 -3.66 -7.83
C VAL A 29 17.55 -2.50 -7.97
N ARG A 30 17.08 -1.99 -6.83
CA ARG A 30 16.43 -0.68 -6.73
C ARG A 30 17.52 0.37 -6.52
N ARG A 31 17.69 1.30 -7.46
CA ARG A 31 18.71 2.37 -7.42
C ARG A 31 18.04 3.73 -7.25
N SER A 32 18.48 4.51 -6.27
CA SER A 32 17.96 5.86 -6.05
C SER A 32 18.38 6.80 -7.18
N ARG A 33 17.44 7.63 -7.65
CA ARG A 33 17.70 8.72 -8.61
C ARG A 33 18.29 9.96 -7.93
N LEU A 34 17.96 10.15 -6.65
CA LEU A 34 18.31 11.36 -5.87
C LEU A 34 19.34 11.07 -4.77
N GLY A 35 19.95 9.87 -4.77
CA GLY A 35 20.94 9.47 -3.77
C GLY A 35 20.37 9.27 -2.36
N HIS A 36 19.06 9.02 -2.22
CA HIS A 36 18.44 8.72 -0.94
C HIS A 36 18.84 7.32 -0.44
N SER A 37 19.15 7.22 0.86
CA SER A 37 19.46 5.94 1.49
C SER A 37 18.23 5.04 1.58
N MET A 38 18.43 3.77 1.23
CA MET A 38 17.46 2.67 1.29
C MET A 38 17.68 1.78 2.53
N GLU A 39 18.64 2.09 3.39
CA GLU A 39 19.00 1.26 4.56
C GLU A 39 17.81 1.09 5.52
N ARG A 40 17.02 2.15 5.73
CA ARG A 40 15.81 2.07 6.57
C ARG A 40 14.79 1.12 5.97
N GLU A 41 14.56 1.22 4.66
CA GLU A 41 13.62 0.36 3.94
C GLU A 41 14.06 -1.11 4.05
N ALA A 42 15.33 -1.38 3.75
CA ALA A 42 15.94 -2.70 3.85
C ALA A 42 15.80 -3.29 5.27
N LYS A 43 16.07 -2.49 6.30
CA LYS A 43 15.98 -2.91 7.71
C LYS A 43 14.54 -3.26 8.10
N VAL A 44 13.54 -2.52 7.61
CA VAL A 44 12.13 -2.85 7.83
C VAL A 44 11.76 -4.16 7.13
N MET A 45 12.15 -4.32 5.86
CA MET A 45 11.88 -5.54 5.08
C MET A 45 12.47 -6.79 5.75
N GLN A 46 13.73 -6.73 6.18
CA GLN A 46 14.38 -7.80 6.93
C GLN A 46 13.64 -8.10 8.25
N TYR A 47 13.22 -7.05 8.98
CA TYR A 47 12.52 -7.19 10.26
C TYR A 47 11.17 -7.90 10.12
N VAL A 48 10.36 -7.55 9.11
CA VAL A 48 9.04 -8.16 8.89
C VAL A 48 9.17 -9.55 8.27
N ALA A 49 10.13 -9.76 7.36
CA ALA A 49 10.40 -11.06 6.75
C ALA A 49 10.84 -12.10 7.79
N ALA A 50 11.68 -11.70 8.76
CA ALA A 50 12.07 -12.55 9.89
C ALA A 50 10.89 -12.99 10.77
N ARG A 51 9.73 -12.34 10.65
CA ARG A 51 8.47 -12.68 11.34
C ARG A 51 7.45 -13.36 10.42
N GLY A 52 7.90 -13.83 9.25
CA GLY A 52 7.07 -14.53 8.29
C GLY A 52 6.11 -13.62 7.49
N PHE A 53 6.28 -12.30 7.55
CA PHE A 53 5.52 -11.40 6.70
C PHE A 53 6.03 -11.45 5.25
N PRO A 54 5.15 -11.48 4.23
CA PRO A 54 5.58 -11.58 2.85
C PRO A 54 6.09 -10.23 2.30
N ALA A 55 7.39 -10.01 2.45
CA ALA A 55 8.15 -8.93 1.83
C ALA A 55 9.30 -9.53 1.00
N PRO A 56 9.81 -8.85 -0.04
CA PRO A 56 10.98 -9.32 -0.78
C PRO A 56 12.16 -9.55 0.14
N ARG A 57 12.87 -10.67 -0.04
CA ARG A 57 14.10 -10.91 0.71
C ARG A 57 15.18 -9.92 0.30
N VAL A 58 15.73 -9.18 1.26
CA VAL A 58 16.88 -8.30 1.03
C VAL A 58 18.14 -9.14 0.92
N GLU A 59 18.91 -8.93 -0.13
CA GLU A 59 20.23 -9.53 -0.32
C GLU A 59 21.30 -8.60 0.26
N ASP A 60 21.27 -7.31 -0.11
CA ASP A 60 22.33 -6.37 0.25
C ASP A 60 21.87 -4.91 0.07
N VAL A 61 22.58 -3.98 0.72
CA VAL A 61 22.48 -2.54 0.45
C VAL A 61 23.86 -2.00 0.11
N ARG A 62 24.01 -1.39 -1.06
CA ARG A 62 25.30 -0.99 -1.63
C ARG A 62 25.37 0.49 -1.96
N ALA A 63 26.48 0.91 -2.53
CA ALA A 63 26.72 2.26 -3.04
C ALA A 63 26.40 3.34 -1.99
N GLY A 64 26.91 3.16 -0.77
CA GLY A 64 26.67 4.08 0.34
C GLY A 64 25.19 4.20 0.75
N GLY A 65 24.40 3.14 0.57
CA GLY A 65 22.98 3.12 0.93
C GLY A 65 22.03 3.35 -0.25
N THR A 66 22.51 3.71 -1.43
CA THR A 66 21.67 4.19 -2.55
C THR A 66 21.14 3.08 -3.47
N GLU A 67 21.64 1.86 -3.30
CA GLU A 67 21.20 0.67 -4.03
C GLU A 67 20.73 -0.41 -3.08
N LEU A 68 19.50 -0.88 -3.26
CA LEU A 68 18.92 -2.01 -2.54
C LEU A 68 18.82 -3.22 -3.48
N ILE A 69 19.54 -4.28 -3.15
CA ILE A 69 19.50 -5.56 -3.85
C ILE A 69 18.53 -6.48 -3.11
N MET A 70 17.54 -6.98 -3.82
CA MET A 70 16.49 -7.81 -3.23
C MET A 70 15.97 -8.84 -4.22
N GLU A 71 15.24 -9.81 -3.69
CA GLU A 71 14.52 -10.83 -4.44
C GLU A 71 13.62 -10.20 -5.51
N ARG A 72 13.72 -10.74 -6.72
CA ARG A 72 12.78 -10.46 -7.80
C ARG A 72 11.49 -11.24 -7.54
N ILE A 73 10.38 -10.52 -7.42
CA ILE A 73 9.06 -11.15 -7.28
C ILE A 73 8.39 -11.22 -8.64
N ASP A 74 8.15 -12.44 -9.12
CA ASP A 74 7.40 -12.67 -10.35
C ASP A 74 5.89 -12.69 -10.09
N GLY A 75 5.13 -12.04 -10.97
CA GLY A 75 3.67 -11.97 -10.91
C GLY A 75 3.14 -10.63 -11.39
N ALA A 76 1.81 -10.53 -11.49
CA ALA A 76 1.15 -9.26 -11.78
C ALA A 76 0.83 -8.52 -10.48
N THR A 77 0.75 -7.19 -10.53
CA THR A 77 0.24 -6.43 -9.39
C THR A 77 -1.22 -6.80 -9.13
N MET A 78 -1.68 -6.70 -7.87
CA MET A 78 -3.08 -6.93 -7.54
C MET A 78 -3.98 -5.95 -8.31
N LEU A 79 -3.51 -4.73 -8.56
CA LEU A 79 -4.22 -3.74 -9.37
C LEU A 79 -4.41 -4.23 -10.81
N ASP A 80 -3.37 -4.76 -11.47
CA ASP A 80 -3.46 -5.31 -12.82
C ASP A 80 -4.46 -6.47 -12.89
N VAL A 81 -4.45 -7.34 -11.88
CA VAL A 81 -5.41 -8.45 -11.79
C VAL A 81 -6.84 -7.94 -11.61
N LEU A 82 -7.05 -6.88 -10.83
CA LEU A 82 -8.37 -6.27 -10.66
C LEU A 82 -8.87 -5.64 -11.97
N PHE A 83 -8.00 -5.00 -12.74
CA PHE A 83 -8.34 -4.45 -14.05
C PHE A 83 -8.70 -5.54 -15.06
N ARG A 84 -7.91 -6.61 -15.13
CA ARG A 84 -8.13 -7.72 -16.08
C ARG A 84 -9.27 -8.66 -15.67
N ARG A 85 -9.52 -8.81 -14.36
CA ARG A 85 -10.44 -9.81 -13.78
C ARG A 85 -11.28 -9.19 -12.65
N PRO A 86 -12.20 -8.26 -12.95
CA PRO A 86 -12.94 -7.52 -11.93
C PRO A 86 -13.83 -8.40 -11.03
N TRP A 87 -14.25 -9.59 -11.49
CA TRP A 87 -14.98 -10.56 -10.66
C TRP A 87 -14.15 -11.07 -9.45
N THR A 88 -12.83 -10.90 -9.46
CA THR A 88 -11.94 -11.28 -8.33
C THR A 88 -11.90 -10.23 -7.21
N LEU A 89 -12.60 -9.11 -7.36
CA LEU A 89 -12.59 -7.96 -6.45
C LEU A 89 -12.76 -8.33 -4.98
N ARG A 90 -13.78 -9.13 -4.63
CA ARG A 90 -14.03 -9.50 -3.22
C ARG A 90 -12.89 -10.32 -2.63
N ARG A 91 -12.34 -11.25 -3.42
CA ARG A 91 -11.22 -12.10 -3.00
C ARG A 91 -9.95 -11.28 -2.78
N ASN A 92 -9.65 -10.36 -3.69
CA ASN A 92 -8.46 -9.52 -3.57
C ASN A 92 -8.59 -8.45 -2.48
N ALA A 93 -9.80 -7.93 -2.23
CA ALA A 93 -10.07 -7.07 -1.08
C ALA A 93 -9.81 -7.81 0.25
N ALA A 94 -10.25 -9.07 0.37
CA ALA A 94 -9.98 -9.90 1.55
C ALA A 94 -8.49 -10.21 1.71
N ARG A 95 -7.76 -10.46 0.61
CA ARG A 95 -6.29 -10.64 0.62
C ARG A 95 -5.56 -9.39 1.10
N LEU A 96 -5.93 -8.22 0.58
CA LEU A 96 -5.35 -6.94 1.01
C LEU A 96 -5.61 -6.70 2.50
N ALA A 97 -6.84 -6.97 2.97
CA ALA A 97 -7.18 -6.86 4.38
C ALA A 97 -6.39 -7.85 5.26
N THR A 98 -6.14 -9.06 4.75
CA THR A 98 -5.31 -10.05 5.44
C THR A 98 -3.86 -9.59 5.57
N LEU A 99 -3.29 -8.94 4.54
CA LEU A 99 -1.95 -8.35 4.64
C LEU A 99 -1.88 -7.27 5.72
N HIS A 100 -2.84 -6.34 5.78
CA HIS A 100 -2.89 -5.35 6.87
C HIS A 100 -2.93 -6.02 8.24
N LYS A 101 -3.86 -6.98 8.45
CA LYS A 101 -4.01 -7.65 9.75
C LYS A 101 -2.71 -8.35 10.18
N ARG A 102 -2.11 -9.12 9.27
CA ARG A 102 -0.83 -9.80 9.53
C ARG A 102 0.31 -8.82 9.81
N LEU A 103 0.31 -7.65 9.17
CA LEU A 103 1.32 -6.63 9.43
C LEU A 103 1.12 -5.99 10.81
N HIS A 104 -0.15 -5.73 11.17
CA HIS A 104 -0.52 -5.09 12.44
C HIS A 104 -0.35 -6.02 13.65
N GLU A 105 -0.20 -7.33 13.43
CA GLU A 105 0.23 -8.30 14.45
C GLU A 105 1.73 -8.18 14.80
N ILE A 106 2.52 -7.50 13.95
CA ILE A 106 3.95 -7.31 14.18
C ILE A 106 4.17 -6.03 15.00
N ALA A 107 4.66 -6.21 16.22
CA ALA A 107 5.07 -5.10 17.09
C ALA A 107 6.12 -4.22 16.41
N ALA A 108 6.01 -2.90 16.60
CA ALA A 108 7.01 -1.98 16.06
C ALA A 108 8.34 -2.08 16.84
N PRO A 109 9.50 -2.13 16.17
CA PRO A 109 10.77 -2.06 16.85
C PRO A 109 11.09 -0.64 17.32
N GLY A 110 11.82 -0.50 18.43
CA GLY A 110 12.11 0.81 19.04
C GLY A 110 12.96 1.78 18.19
N TRP A 111 13.61 1.30 17.12
CA TRP A 111 14.33 2.16 16.17
C TRP A 111 13.44 2.74 15.06
N LEU A 112 12.19 2.28 14.95
CA LEU A 112 11.28 2.72 13.91
C LEU A 112 10.53 3.98 14.37
N GLU A 113 10.65 5.05 13.59
CA GLU A 113 9.99 6.32 13.86
C GLU A 113 8.47 6.16 14.05
N SER A 114 7.90 6.91 15.01
CA SER A 114 6.46 6.94 15.27
C SER A 114 5.72 7.77 14.22
N PHE A 115 4.54 7.30 13.84
CA PHE A 115 3.60 7.96 12.97
C PHE A 115 2.37 8.40 13.75
N LEU A 116 2.08 9.71 13.71
CA LEU A 116 0.94 10.34 14.39
C LEU A 116 0.81 9.96 15.87
N GLY A 117 1.93 9.81 16.57
CA GLY A 117 1.99 9.47 17.99
C GLY A 117 1.66 8.02 18.34
N GLY A 118 1.45 7.15 17.36
CA GLY A 118 1.27 5.71 17.57
C GLY A 118 2.60 4.95 17.54
N ASN A 119 2.74 3.88 18.32
CA ASN A 119 3.94 3.03 18.36
C ASN A 119 3.65 1.53 18.55
N ALA A 120 2.39 1.10 18.37
CA ALA A 120 1.97 -0.24 18.74
C ALA A 120 2.46 -1.32 17.75
N CYS A 121 2.28 -1.08 16.45
CA CYS A 121 2.59 -2.05 15.39
C CYS A 121 3.30 -1.39 14.22
N ILE A 122 3.88 -2.20 13.34
CA ILE A 122 4.37 -1.71 12.06
C ILE A 122 3.17 -1.32 11.18
N VAL A 123 3.24 -0.12 10.62
CA VAL A 123 2.32 0.39 9.60
C VAL A 123 3.10 0.65 8.32
N HIS A 124 2.50 0.36 7.17
CA HIS A 124 3.19 0.50 5.88
C HIS A 124 3.06 1.90 5.29
N LEU A 125 1.89 2.53 5.46
CA LEU A 125 1.52 3.85 4.96
C LEU A 125 1.54 4.00 3.43
N ASP A 126 1.52 2.86 2.73
CA ASP A 126 1.34 2.77 1.27
C ASP A 126 0.86 1.38 0.82
N LEU A 127 0.13 0.67 1.69
CA LEU A 127 -0.34 -0.69 1.42
C LEU A 127 -1.61 -0.63 0.57
N HIS A 128 -1.43 -0.67 -0.75
CA HIS A 128 -2.54 -0.67 -1.72
C HIS A 128 -2.27 -1.64 -2.87
N PRO A 129 -3.28 -1.96 -3.71
CA PRO A 129 -3.16 -3.03 -4.72
C PRO A 129 -2.02 -2.91 -5.74
N LEU A 130 -1.44 -1.72 -5.92
CA LEU A 130 -0.29 -1.55 -6.84
C LEU A 130 1.00 -2.07 -6.21
N ASN A 131 1.16 -1.90 -4.89
CA ASN A 131 2.34 -2.34 -4.13
C ASN A 131 2.22 -3.81 -3.69
N VAL A 132 1.27 -4.57 -4.22
CA VAL A 132 1.13 -6.00 -3.93
C VAL A 132 1.29 -6.79 -5.21
N ILE A 133 2.32 -7.62 -5.32
CA ILE A 133 2.44 -8.61 -6.41
C ILE A 133 1.76 -9.90 -5.99
N LEU A 134 0.90 -10.43 -6.86
CA LEU A 134 0.30 -11.75 -6.73
C LEU A 134 1.22 -12.79 -7.37
N SER A 135 2.18 -13.30 -6.58
CA SER A 135 3.13 -14.32 -7.01
C SER A 135 2.52 -15.73 -6.95
N PRO A 136 3.15 -16.74 -7.59
CA PRO A 136 2.76 -18.15 -7.44
C PRO A 136 2.72 -18.62 -5.98
N ASN A 137 3.58 -18.06 -5.12
CA ASN A 137 3.69 -18.42 -3.70
C ASN A 137 2.81 -17.58 -2.78
N GLY A 138 1.99 -16.68 -3.34
CA GLY A 138 1.09 -15.80 -2.60
C GLY A 138 1.39 -14.31 -2.78
N PRO A 139 0.62 -13.45 -2.11
CA PRO A 139 0.80 -12.00 -2.21
C PRO A 139 2.07 -11.54 -1.51
N VAL A 140 2.86 -10.71 -2.17
CA VAL A 140 4.08 -10.09 -1.62
C VAL A 140 3.92 -8.57 -1.63
N LEU A 141 4.20 -7.92 -0.51
CA LEU A 141 4.08 -6.47 -0.33
C LEU A 141 5.42 -5.77 -0.61
N LEU A 142 5.37 -4.76 -1.47
CA LEU A 142 6.50 -3.98 -1.96
C LEU A 142 6.49 -2.56 -1.38
N ASP A 143 7.59 -1.84 -1.60
CA ASP A 143 7.80 -0.42 -1.33
C ASP A 143 7.60 -0.01 0.13
N TRP A 144 8.58 -0.38 0.95
CA TRP A 144 8.55 -0.17 2.41
C TRP A 144 9.06 1.21 2.83
N THR A 145 9.25 2.12 1.86
CA THR A 145 9.84 3.45 2.05
C THR A 145 9.13 4.25 3.16
N ASN A 146 7.79 4.16 3.22
CA ASN A 146 6.96 4.92 4.14
C ASN A 146 6.68 4.20 5.46
N ALA A 147 7.22 3.00 5.68
CA ALA A 147 6.89 2.20 6.86
C ALA A 147 7.33 2.90 8.15
N ARG A 148 6.48 2.81 9.18
CA ARG A 148 6.63 3.49 10.48
C ARG A 148 6.03 2.65 11.60
N ALA A 149 6.29 3.04 12.85
CA ALA A 149 5.57 2.56 14.01
C ALA A 149 4.26 3.36 14.10
N GLY A 150 3.11 2.71 14.30
CA GLY A 150 1.84 3.42 14.25
C GLY A 150 0.64 2.60 14.72
N ALA A 151 -0.53 3.23 14.65
CA ALA A 151 -1.80 2.57 14.91
C ALA A 151 -2.34 1.90 13.63
N ALA A 152 -2.85 0.68 13.76
CA ALA A 152 -3.45 -0.09 12.66
C ALA A 152 -4.50 0.70 11.85
N GLY A 153 -5.36 1.45 12.56
CA GLY A 153 -6.40 2.27 11.92
C GLY A 153 -5.85 3.37 11.01
N ALA A 154 -4.67 3.92 11.32
CA ALA A 154 -4.03 4.94 10.51
C ALA A 154 -3.53 4.37 9.17
N ASP A 155 -2.97 3.16 9.19
CA ASP A 155 -2.50 2.46 7.98
C ASP A 155 -3.66 2.17 7.01
N VAL A 156 -4.77 1.66 7.54
CA VAL A 156 -6.00 1.41 6.76
C VAL A 156 -6.60 2.72 6.24
N ALA A 157 -6.51 3.80 7.01
CA ALA A 157 -6.96 5.13 6.59
C ALA A 157 -6.14 5.68 5.42
N VAL A 158 -4.82 5.43 5.37
CA VAL A 158 -4.01 5.78 4.19
C VAL A 158 -4.51 5.01 2.96
N THR A 159 -4.72 3.70 3.08
CA THR A 159 -5.24 2.88 1.97
C THR A 159 -6.61 3.35 1.50
N TRP A 160 -7.51 3.70 2.43
CA TRP A 160 -8.78 4.34 2.09
C TRP A 160 -8.52 5.60 1.26
N LEU A 161 -7.72 6.52 1.77
CA LEU A 161 -7.45 7.80 1.14
C LEU A 161 -6.89 7.63 -0.28
N VAL A 162 -5.88 6.79 -0.46
CA VAL A 162 -5.27 6.49 -1.76
C VAL A 162 -6.28 5.91 -2.74
N LEU A 163 -7.06 4.90 -2.32
CA LEU A 163 -8.08 4.29 -3.16
C LEU A 163 -9.22 5.28 -3.48
N ALA A 164 -9.61 6.16 -2.58
CA ALA A 164 -10.69 7.11 -2.83
C ALA A 164 -10.24 8.31 -3.69
N ALA A 165 -9.01 8.78 -3.51
CA ALA A 165 -8.49 10.01 -4.13
C ALA A 165 -7.67 9.77 -5.41
N ALA A 166 -7.36 8.52 -5.78
CA ALA A 166 -6.63 8.19 -7.01
C ALA A 166 -7.30 8.80 -8.27
N GLU A 167 -6.47 9.29 -9.20
CA GLU A 167 -6.95 9.70 -10.53
C GLU A 167 -7.07 8.48 -11.43
N LEU A 168 -8.03 8.55 -12.36
CA LEU A 168 -8.11 7.56 -13.43
C LEU A 168 -7.04 7.93 -14.43
N GLY A 169 -5.99 7.12 -14.49
CA GLY A 169 -5.10 7.12 -15.64
C GLY A 169 -5.83 6.62 -16.88
N ASP A 170 -5.20 6.81 -18.03
CA ASP A 170 -5.69 6.39 -19.34
C ASP A 170 -5.61 4.86 -19.45
N THR A 171 -6.55 4.18 -18.79
CA THR A 171 -6.58 2.73 -18.61
C THR A 171 -7.40 2.03 -19.70
N GLY A 172 -7.87 2.78 -20.71
CA GLY A 172 -8.84 2.30 -21.70
C GLY A 172 -10.23 1.98 -21.12
N VAL A 173 -10.42 2.11 -19.80
CA VAL A 173 -11.69 1.91 -19.11
C VAL A 173 -12.41 3.26 -18.96
N PRO A 174 -13.71 3.34 -19.25
CA PRO A 174 -14.48 4.55 -19.01
C PRO A 174 -14.31 5.04 -17.56
N ALA A 175 -14.01 6.32 -17.38
CA ALA A 175 -13.75 6.94 -16.09
C ALA A 175 -14.84 6.65 -15.02
N VAL A 176 -16.09 6.52 -15.44
CA VAL A 176 -17.22 6.18 -14.57
C VAL A 176 -17.12 4.73 -14.05
N ALA A 177 -16.83 3.78 -14.93
CA ALA A 177 -16.71 2.36 -14.58
C ALA A 177 -15.55 2.11 -13.61
N GLY A 178 -14.40 2.76 -13.85
CA GLY A 178 -13.26 2.69 -12.93
C GLY A 178 -13.60 3.21 -11.53
N ARG A 179 -14.37 4.30 -11.42
CA ARG A 179 -14.87 4.81 -10.12
C ARG A 179 -15.76 3.80 -9.40
N ILE A 180 -16.66 3.14 -10.11
CA ILE A 180 -17.58 2.15 -9.53
C ILE A 180 -16.80 0.94 -9.00
N VAL A 181 -15.92 0.35 -9.82
CA VAL A 181 -15.10 -0.80 -9.44
C VAL A 181 -14.27 -0.48 -8.18
N ARG A 182 -13.66 0.70 -8.15
CA ARG A 182 -12.87 1.17 -7.01
C ARG A 182 -13.71 1.37 -5.75
N ALA A 183 -14.89 1.98 -5.86
CA ALA A 183 -15.81 2.13 -4.74
C ALA A 183 -16.30 0.77 -4.21
N MET A 184 -16.56 -0.19 -5.11
CA MET A 184 -16.89 -1.56 -4.74
C MET A 184 -15.74 -2.26 -4.03
N PHE A 185 -14.50 -2.11 -4.53
CA PHE A 185 -13.30 -2.68 -3.93
C PHE A 185 -13.06 -2.09 -2.54
N LEU A 186 -13.09 -0.77 -2.42
CA LEU A 186 -12.91 -0.06 -1.15
C LEU A 186 -13.98 -0.50 -0.14
N ARG A 187 -15.26 -0.56 -0.53
CA ARG A 187 -16.32 -1.06 0.34
C ARG A 187 -16.08 -2.52 0.75
N ALA A 188 -15.62 -3.37 -0.18
CA ALA A 188 -15.33 -4.76 0.12
C ALA A 188 -14.17 -4.90 1.12
N PHE A 189 -13.12 -4.10 0.97
CA PHE A 189 -11.94 -4.05 1.83
C PHE A 189 -12.28 -3.54 3.23
N LEU A 190 -12.97 -2.39 3.31
CA LEU A 190 -13.32 -1.73 4.57
C LEU A 190 -14.21 -2.58 5.49
N ARG A 191 -14.99 -3.53 4.95
CA ARG A 191 -15.79 -4.47 5.74
C ARG A 191 -14.96 -5.38 6.68
N HIS A 192 -13.64 -5.44 6.52
CA HIS A 192 -12.77 -6.27 7.35
C HIS A 192 -12.23 -5.55 8.60
N PHE A 193 -12.54 -4.26 8.78
CA PHE A 193 -11.98 -3.41 9.84
C PHE A 193 -13.08 -2.69 10.64
N ASP A 194 -12.73 -2.28 11.86
CA ASP A 194 -13.56 -1.34 12.60
C ASP A 194 -13.48 0.05 11.96
N LEU A 195 -14.60 0.48 11.38
CA LEU A 195 -14.67 1.77 10.69
C LEU A 195 -14.62 2.96 11.64
N ALA A 196 -14.95 2.79 12.93
CA ALA A 196 -14.82 3.89 13.88
C ALA A 196 -13.36 4.27 14.07
N SER A 197 -12.49 3.29 14.37
CA SER A 197 -11.03 3.48 14.49
C SER A 197 -10.39 4.05 13.22
N VAL A 198 -10.74 3.51 12.04
CA VAL A 198 -10.20 3.99 10.76
C VAL A 198 -10.60 5.44 10.50
N ARG A 199 -11.88 5.81 10.74
CA ARG A 199 -12.37 7.18 10.53
C ARG A 199 -11.72 8.19 11.46
N ALA A 200 -11.47 7.82 12.71
CA ALA A 200 -10.80 8.69 13.66
C ALA A 200 -9.40 9.12 13.17
N SER A 201 -8.75 8.29 12.36
CA SER A 201 -7.42 8.57 11.80
C SER A 201 -7.44 9.39 10.50
N LEU A 202 -8.57 9.45 9.79
CA LEU A 202 -8.66 10.06 8.45
C LEU A 202 -8.22 11.54 8.39
N PRO A 203 -8.63 12.43 9.32
CA PRO A 203 -8.22 13.84 9.24
C PRO A 203 -6.71 14.03 9.34
N ALA A 204 -6.06 13.38 10.31
CA ALA A 204 -4.63 13.47 10.52
C ALA A 204 -3.83 12.82 9.38
N VAL A 205 -4.28 11.66 8.90
CA VAL A 205 -3.69 10.99 7.74
C VAL A 205 -3.84 11.82 6.47
N ALA A 206 -4.99 12.46 6.25
CA ALA A 206 -5.19 13.32 5.09
C ALA A 206 -4.30 14.56 5.12
N ALA A 207 -4.14 15.20 6.28
CA ALA A 207 -3.20 16.31 6.45
C ALA A 207 -1.76 15.87 6.13
N TRP A 208 -1.30 14.78 6.75
CA TRP A 208 0.02 14.21 6.47
C TRP A 208 0.23 13.88 4.99
N LYS A 209 -0.72 13.17 4.38
CA LYS A 209 -0.63 12.71 2.99
C LYS A 209 -0.75 13.86 2.00
N CYS A 210 -1.36 14.99 2.38
CA CYS A 210 -1.31 16.20 1.55
C CYS A 210 0.10 16.80 1.50
N ASP A 211 0.85 16.73 2.59
CA ASP A 211 2.21 17.27 2.73
C ASP A 211 3.31 16.30 2.30
N ASP A 212 2.95 15.06 1.96
CA ASP A 212 3.84 14.04 1.42
C ASP A 212 4.49 14.52 0.11
N ARG A 213 5.81 14.73 0.17
CA ARG A 213 6.67 15.16 -0.96
C ARG A 213 6.72 14.12 -2.08
N ASN A 214 6.40 12.86 -1.78
CA ASN A 214 6.27 11.79 -2.76
C ASN A 214 4.97 11.90 -3.57
N MET A 215 4.24 13.02 -3.47
CA MET A 215 3.16 13.37 -4.40
C MET A 215 3.43 14.65 -5.20
N ARG A 216 3.15 14.52 -6.50
CA ARG A 216 3.57 15.37 -7.63
C ARG A 216 3.70 16.87 -7.29
N PRO A 217 4.85 17.52 -7.54
CA PRO A 217 4.84 18.92 -7.93
C PRO A 217 4.22 19.03 -9.34
N GLY A 218 3.12 19.76 -9.49
CA GLY A 218 2.45 19.98 -10.78
C GLY A 218 0.95 20.28 -10.66
N PRO A 219 0.25 20.60 -11.76
CA PRO A 219 -1.16 21.03 -11.75
C PRO A 219 -2.14 20.01 -11.11
N SER A 220 -1.75 18.74 -10.98
CA SER A 220 -2.52 17.67 -10.30
C SER A 220 -2.40 17.66 -8.76
N ALA A 221 -1.42 18.37 -8.17
CA ALA A 221 -1.22 18.44 -6.72
C ALA A 221 -2.39 19.09 -5.98
N SER A 222 -2.93 20.18 -6.58
CA SER A 222 -4.09 20.89 -6.04
C SER A 222 -5.36 20.04 -6.08
N GLY A 223 -5.53 19.25 -7.14
CA GLY A 223 -6.63 18.30 -7.29
C GLY A 223 -6.55 17.16 -6.26
N TRP A 224 -5.36 16.63 -6.02
CA TRP A 224 -5.11 15.63 -4.99
C TRP A 224 -5.44 16.12 -3.59
N ARG A 225 -4.90 17.30 -3.19
CA ARG A 225 -5.19 17.90 -1.87
C ARG A 225 -6.69 18.10 -1.67
N ARG A 226 -7.39 18.67 -2.66
CA ARG A 226 -8.86 18.83 -2.61
C ARG A 226 -9.59 17.50 -2.42
N ARG A 227 -9.20 16.45 -3.16
CA ARG A 227 -9.82 15.12 -3.03
C ARG A 227 -9.54 14.46 -1.69
N CYS A 228 -8.31 14.57 -1.16
CA CYS A 228 -7.97 14.03 0.15
C CYS A 228 -8.79 14.69 1.26
N MET A 229 -8.85 16.02 1.25
CA MET A 229 -9.65 16.78 2.19
C MET A 229 -11.15 16.47 2.05
N SER A 230 -11.63 16.27 0.81
CA SER A 230 -13.01 15.83 0.57
C SER A 230 -13.29 14.45 1.15
N VAL A 231 -12.37 13.48 1.01
CA VAL A 231 -12.52 12.14 1.60
C VAL A 231 -12.49 12.20 3.14
N ALA A 232 -11.63 13.04 3.71
CA ALA A 232 -11.52 13.20 5.16
C ALA A 232 -12.74 13.89 5.80
N THR A 233 -13.39 14.80 5.08
CA THR A 233 -14.55 15.57 5.55
C THR A 233 -15.89 14.97 5.13
N ALA A 234 -15.93 14.10 4.11
CA ALA A 234 -17.13 13.40 3.69
C ALA A 234 -17.58 12.42 4.79
N SER A 235 -18.59 12.82 5.57
CA SER A 235 -19.35 11.89 6.40
C SER A 235 -19.98 10.83 5.49
N PRO A 236 -19.57 9.55 5.56
CA PRO A 236 -20.25 8.52 4.80
C PRO A 236 -21.47 8.14 5.62
N GLN A 237 -22.63 8.71 5.29
CA GLN A 237 -23.89 8.04 5.56
C GLN A 237 -23.87 6.73 4.74
N LEU A 238 -23.25 5.69 5.29
CA LEU A 238 -23.62 4.32 4.95
C LEU A 238 -25.05 4.21 5.48
N SER A 239 -26.02 4.32 4.57
CA SER A 239 -27.42 4.19 4.91
C SER A 239 -27.59 2.92 5.74
N SER A 240 -27.93 3.10 7.02
CA SER A 240 -28.44 2.02 7.82
C SER A 240 -29.76 1.61 7.18
N SER A 241 -29.77 0.43 6.55
CA SER A 241 -31.04 -0.23 6.31
C SER A 241 -31.63 -0.49 7.69
N ARG A 242 -32.67 0.28 8.04
CA ARG A 242 -33.50 0.01 9.21
C ARG A 242 -33.98 -1.45 9.15
N PRO A 243 -33.98 -2.19 10.27
CA PRO A 243 -34.62 -3.49 10.29
C PRO A 243 -36.12 -3.30 10.00
N ARG A 244 -36.66 -4.10 9.07
CA ARG A 244 -38.11 -4.20 8.86
C ARG A 244 -38.75 -4.54 10.20
N ARG A 245 -39.59 -3.65 10.71
CA ARG A 245 -40.50 -3.98 11.82
C ARG A 245 -41.41 -5.12 11.34
N SER A 246 -41.37 -6.24 12.05
CA SER A 246 -42.36 -7.31 11.93
C SER A 246 -43.71 -6.76 12.36
N SER A 247 -44.68 -6.77 11.46
CA SER A 247 -46.10 -6.61 11.79
C SER A 247 -46.58 -7.89 12.47
N ALA A 248 -46.94 -7.80 13.75
CA ALA A 248 -47.75 -8.80 14.43
C ALA A 248 -49.18 -8.80 13.85
N PRO A 249 -49.87 -9.95 13.77
CA PRO A 249 -51.25 -10.00 13.34
C PRO A 249 -52.15 -9.47 14.46
N LYS A 250 -53.12 -8.63 14.11
CA LYS A 250 -54.25 -8.34 14.99
C LYS A 250 -55.24 -9.51 14.84
N SER A 251 -55.54 -10.11 15.99
CA SER A 251 -56.76 -10.83 16.40
C SER A 251 -57.85 -11.02 15.36
#